data_AF-A0AAV6M1T3-F1
#
_entry.id   AF-A0AAV6M1T3-F1
#
_cell.length_a   1.000
_cell.length_b   1.000
_cell.length_c   1.000
_cell.angle_alpha   90.00
_cell.angle_beta   90.00
_cell.angle_gamma   90.00
#
_symmetry.space_group_name_H-M   'P 1'
#
loop_
_entity.id
_entity.type
_entity.pdbx_description
1 polymer ?
#
loop_
_entity_poly.entity_id
_entity_poly.type
_entity_poly.pdbx_seq_one_letter_code
_entity_poly.pdbx_strand_id
1 'polypeptide(L)'
;MSSFVRFIPLTWPFIIIFFFFLFLLSRALAAESDHKYQPGESVVLWVNKVGPYNNPQETYNYYSLPFCHPSGDSAHKWGGLGEVLGGNELIDSRIEIKFLKNMDRTTICPLHLDEAKVKLFKNAIQRSYWLNSL
;
A
#
# COMPACT_ATOMS: atom_id res chain seq x y z
N MET A 1 -15.66 -59.92 -0.49
CA MET A 1 -15.58 -58.91 -1.56
C MET A 1 -16.82 -58.04 -1.47
N SER A 2 -16.81 -57.05 -0.58
CA SER A 2 -17.95 -56.15 -0.35
C SER A 2 -17.83 -54.97 -1.31
N SER A 3 -18.69 -54.96 -2.33
CA SER A 3 -18.70 -53.92 -3.36
C SER A 3 -19.46 -52.71 -2.82
N PHE A 4 -18.72 -51.71 -2.33
CA PHE A 4 -19.25 -50.45 -1.82
C PHE A 4 -19.56 -49.51 -3.00
N VAL A 5 -20.54 -49.88 -3.84
CA VAL A 5 -21.00 -49.01 -4.93
C VAL A 5 -21.91 -47.95 -4.32
N ARG A 6 -21.32 -46.80 -3.99
CA ARG A 6 -22.02 -45.61 -3.50
C ARG A 6 -23.00 -45.14 -4.57
N PHE A 7 -24.30 -45.20 -4.27
CA PHE A 7 -25.35 -44.51 -5.02
C PHE A 7 -25.15 -43.00 -4.82
N ILE A 8 -24.49 -42.34 -5.77
CA ILE A 8 -24.48 -40.88 -5.85
C ILE A 8 -25.82 -40.47 -6.47
N PRO A 9 -26.68 -39.71 -5.78
CA PRO A 9 -27.99 -39.34 -6.31
C PRO A 9 -27.82 -38.46 -7.55
N LEU A 10 -28.69 -38.67 -8.56
CA LEU A 10 -28.63 -38.03 -9.90
C LEU A 10 -28.69 -36.50 -9.86
N THR A 11 -29.03 -35.90 -8.73
CA THR A 11 -29.09 -34.45 -8.48
C THR A 11 -27.74 -33.84 -8.12
N TRP A 12 -26.78 -34.66 -7.67
CA TRP A 12 -25.43 -34.23 -7.29
C TRP A 12 -24.63 -33.56 -8.42
N PRO A 13 -24.63 -34.04 -9.68
CA PRO A 13 -23.92 -33.35 -10.77
C PRO A 13 -24.49 -31.96 -11.06
N PHE A 14 -25.81 -31.77 -10.96
CA PHE A 14 -26.44 -30.47 -11.16
C PHE A 14 -26.06 -29.46 -10.07
N ILE A 15 -25.97 -29.92 -8.82
CA ILE A 15 -25.51 -29.11 -7.69
C ILE A 15 -24.05 -28.70 -7.89
N ILE A 16 -23.19 -29.63 -8.31
CA ILE A 16 -21.77 -29.33 -8.60
C ILE A 16 -21.65 -28.31 -9.74
N ILE A 17 -22.39 -28.50 -10.84
CA ILE A 17 -22.38 -27.57 -11.98
C ILE A 17 -22.87 -26.19 -11.56
N PHE A 18 -23.92 -26.11 -10.73
CA PHE A 18 -24.43 -24.85 -10.19
C PHE A 18 -23.38 -24.12 -9.35
N PHE A 19 -22.72 -24.80 -8.40
CA PHE A 19 -21.65 -24.21 -7.59
C PHE A 19 -20.42 -23.84 -8.43
N PHE A 20 -20.08 -24.63 -9.45
CA PHE A 20 -19.00 -24.32 -10.39
C PHE A 20 -19.31 -23.06 -11.22
N PHE A 21 -20.54 -22.91 -11.70
CA PHE A 21 -20.98 -21.73 -12.44
C PHE A 21 -21.02 -20.48 -11.54
N LEU A 22 -21.42 -20.62 -10.27
CA LEU A 22 -21.35 -19.55 -9.27
C LEU A 22 -19.92 -19.09 -9.01
N PHE A 23 -18.96 -20.03 -8.96
CA PHE A 23 -17.54 -19.72 -8.80
C PHE A 23 -16.97 -18.99 -10.02
N LEU A 24 -17.36 -19.38 -11.24
CA LEU A 24 -16.95 -18.71 -12.48
C LEU A 24 -17.55 -17.29 -12.64
N LEU A 25 -18.71 -17.03 -12.03
CA LEU A 25 -19.34 -15.71 -12.01
C LEU A 25 -18.76 -14.77 -10.94
N SER A 26 -17.92 -15.28 -10.03
CA SER A 26 -17.26 -14.43 -9.04
C SER A 26 -16.25 -13.51 -9.75
N ARG A 27 -16.64 -12.24 -9.92
CA ARG A 27 -15.73 -11.18 -10.32
C ARG A 27 -14.81 -10.94 -9.12
N ALA A 28 -13.52 -11.20 -9.26
CA ALA A 28 -12.55 -10.75 -8.27
C ALA A 28 -12.64 -9.21 -8.20
N LEU A 29 -13.08 -8.68 -7.07
CA LEU A 29 -13.00 -7.26 -6.78
C LEU A 29 -11.51 -6.90 -6.66
N ALA A 30 -11.08 -5.89 -7.40
CA ALA A 30 -9.75 -5.31 -7.28
C ALA A 30 -9.70 -4.50 -5.98
N ALA A 31 -8.71 -4.76 -5.15
CA ALA A 31 -8.52 -4.08 -3.88
C ALA A 31 -7.05 -4.16 -3.48
N GLU A 32 -6.62 -3.20 -2.65
CA GLU A 32 -5.28 -3.14 -2.06
C GLU A 32 -4.87 -4.46 -1.38
N SER A 33 -5.83 -5.21 -0.82
CA SER A 33 -5.60 -6.50 -0.17
C SER A 33 -5.22 -7.63 -1.13
N ASP A 34 -5.75 -7.60 -2.35
CA ASP A 34 -5.72 -8.72 -3.29
C ASP A 34 -4.66 -8.54 -4.38
N HIS A 35 -3.92 -7.42 -4.34
CA HIS A 35 -2.80 -7.06 -5.23
C HIS A 35 -3.17 -7.11 -6.73
N LYS A 36 -4.44 -6.93 -7.06
CA LYS A 36 -4.97 -6.89 -8.42
C LYS A 36 -5.50 -5.49 -8.68
N TYR A 37 -5.00 -4.85 -9.72
CA TYR A 37 -5.40 -3.51 -10.13
C TYR A 37 -5.86 -3.51 -11.58
N GLN A 38 -6.91 -2.75 -11.88
CA GLN A 38 -7.32 -2.47 -13.25
C GLN A 38 -6.51 -1.31 -13.84
N PRO A 39 -6.29 -1.27 -15.17
CA PRO A 39 -5.67 -0.12 -15.81
C PRO A 39 -6.41 1.18 -15.48
N GLY A 40 -5.69 2.18 -14.98
CA GLY A 40 -6.22 3.48 -14.58
C GLY A 40 -6.77 3.56 -13.15
N GLU A 41 -6.79 2.46 -12.40
CA GLU A 41 -7.18 2.44 -10.98
C GLU A 41 -6.17 3.19 -10.10
N SER A 42 -6.66 3.83 -9.03
CA SER A 42 -5.82 4.55 -8.07
C SER A 42 -5.05 3.57 -7.19
N VAL A 43 -3.74 3.80 -7.08
CA VAL A 43 -2.83 3.05 -6.19
C VAL A 43 -2.47 3.95 -5.02
N VAL A 44 -2.69 3.45 -3.81
CA VAL A 44 -2.30 4.15 -2.59
C VAL A 44 -0.80 3.98 -2.39
N LEU A 45 -0.09 5.10 -2.22
CA LEU A 45 1.33 5.10 -1.88
C LEU A 45 1.47 5.33 -0.38
N TRP A 46 1.98 4.33 0.32
CA TRP A 46 2.24 4.40 1.75
C TRP A 46 3.64 4.91 2.01
N VAL A 47 3.80 5.84 2.94
CA VAL A 47 5.11 6.31 3.40
C VAL A 47 5.37 5.83 4.81
N ASN A 48 6.63 5.57 5.12
CA ASN A 48 6.99 5.01 6.42
C ASN A 48 8.06 5.87 7.10
N LYS A 49 9.31 5.76 6.64
CA LYS A 49 10.48 6.25 7.37
C LYS A 49 11.51 6.93 6.48
N VAL A 50 12.37 7.73 7.11
CA VAL A 50 13.52 8.42 6.52
C VAL A 50 14.71 8.32 7.47
N GLY A 51 15.92 8.35 6.94
CA GLY A 51 17.13 8.33 7.76
C GLY A 51 18.40 8.58 6.95
N PRO A 52 19.53 8.88 7.58
CA PRO A 52 20.81 9.02 6.90
C PRO A 52 21.34 7.68 6.40
N TYR A 53 21.86 7.61 5.18
CA TYR A 53 22.55 6.42 4.67
C TYR A 53 23.78 6.04 5.53
N ASN A 54 24.46 7.03 6.10
CA ASN A 54 25.68 6.83 6.88
C ASN A 54 25.44 6.23 8.28
N ASN A 55 24.19 6.22 8.76
CA ASN A 55 23.85 5.65 10.06
C ASN A 55 22.48 4.94 10.03
N PRO A 56 22.44 3.67 9.60
CA PRO A 56 21.18 2.92 9.45
C PRO A 56 20.40 2.70 10.76
N GLN A 57 21.03 2.88 11.92
CA GLN A 57 20.35 2.78 13.22
C GLN A 57 19.48 4.00 13.52
N GLU A 58 19.75 5.14 12.86
CA GLU A 58 18.97 6.36 12.99
C GLU A 58 17.85 6.33 11.95
N THR A 59 16.62 6.14 12.42
CA THR A 59 15.45 6.15 11.55
C THR A 59 14.34 6.96 12.17
N TYR A 60 13.75 7.86 11.38
CA TYR A 60 12.67 8.75 11.78
C TYR A 60 11.45 8.51 10.89
N ASN A 61 10.28 8.96 11.36
CA ASN A 61 9.06 8.94 10.56
C ASN A 61 9.20 9.81 9.31
N TYR A 62 8.51 9.47 8.23
CA TYR A 62 8.61 10.16 6.95
C TYR A 62 8.35 11.68 7.06
N TYR A 63 7.33 12.07 7.84
CA TYR A 63 6.96 13.47 8.08
C TYR A 63 7.80 14.17 9.16
N SER A 64 8.91 13.57 9.61
CA SER A 64 9.93 14.31 10.39
C SER A 64 10.60 15.40 9.56
N LEU A 65 10.70 15.17 8.24
CA LEU A 65 11.04 16.21 7.28
C LEU A 65 9.76 16.97 6.88
N PRO A 66 9.86 18.29 6.65
CA PRO A 66 8.70 19.14 6.38
C PRO A 66 8.19 18.99 4.94
N PHE A 67 7.91 17.76 4.52
CA PHE A 67 7.24 17.45 3.26
C PHE A 67 5.78 17.88 3.28
N CYS A 68 5.13 17.82 2.13
CA CYS A 68 3.68 17.98 2.01
C CYS A 68 2.97 16.99 2.91
N HIS A 69 2.43 17.46 4.03
CA HIS A 69 1.63 16.62 4.91
C HIS A 69 0.17 16.68 4.45
N PRO A 70 -0.50 15.52 4.30
CA PRO A 70 -1.91 15.50 3.97
C PRO A 70 -2.70 16.19 5.08
N SER A 71 -3.45 17.24 4.75
CA SER A 71 -4.21 18.00 5.76
C SER A 71 -5.37 17.15 6.30
N GLY A 72 -5.44 16.92 7.62
CA GLY A 72 -6.48 16.14 8.30
C GLY A 72 -5.98 14.79 8.83
N ASP A 73 -6.90 13.92 9.27
CA ASP A 73 -6.55 12.57 9.70
C ASP A 73 -5.98 11.80 8.51
N SER A 74 -4.67 11.53 8.54
CA SER A 74 -4.05 10.65 7.57
C SER A 74 -4.47 9.23 7.90
N ALA A 75 -4.80 8.41 6.90
CA ALA A 75 -5.06 7.00 7.17
C ALA A 75 -3.74 6.38 7.64
N HIS A 76 -3.75 5.81 8.85
CA HIS A 76 -2.63 5.04 9.39
C HIS A 76 -2.93 3.56 9.20
N LYS A 77 -2.01 2.86 8.55
CA LYS A 77 -2.06 1.42 8.37
C LYS A 77 -0.91 0.78 9.13
N TRP A 78 -1.25 -0.27 9.87
CA TRP A 78 -0.29 -1.12 10.56
C TRP A 78 -0.29 -2.47 9.86
N GLY A 79 0.90 -2.95 9.51
CA GLY A 79 1.05 -4.27 8.92
C GLY A 79 0.90 -5.40 9.94
N GLY A 80 1.58 -6.52 9.69
CA GLY A 80 1.60 -7.65 10.62
C GLY A 80 2.31 -7.32 11.95
N LEU A 81 2.22 -8.23 12.93
CA LEU A 81 2.84 -8.05 14.25
C LEU A 81 4.34 -7.71 14.19
N GLY A 82 5.09 -8.35 13.30
CA GLY A 82 6.52 -8.07 13.12
C GLY A 82 6.81 -6.65 12.63
N GLU A 83 5.89 -6.08 11.84
CA GLU A 83 6.01 -4.73 11.30
C GLU A 83 5.74 -3.68 12.39
N VAL A 84 4.73 -3.92 13.22
CA VAL A 84 4.42 -3.08 14.39
C VAL A 84 5.58 -3.10 15.41
N LEU A 85 6.17 -4.28 15.67
CA LEU A 85 7.33 -4.38 16.56
C LEU A 85 8.58 -3.69 16.01
N GLY A 86 8.72 -3.62 14.69
CA GLY A 86 9.73 -2.77 14.03
C GLY A 86 9.42 -1.28 14.09
N GLY A 87 8.29 -0.90 14.70
CA GLY A 87 7.81 0.47 14.80
C GLY A 87 7.49 1.09 13.45
N ASN A 88 7.09 0.27 12.46
CA ASN A 88 6.67 0.79 11.17
C ASN A 88 5.25 1.31 11.27
N GLU A 89 5.05 2.49 10.69
CA GLU A 89 3.77 3.17 10.64
C GLU A 89 3.58 3.61 9.19
N LEU A 90 2.65 2.97 8.48
CA LEU A 90 2.36 3.31 7.10
C LEU A 90 1.34 4.43 7.09
N ILE A 91 1.72 5.56 6.51
CA ILE A 91 0.87 6.74 6.41
C ILE A 91 0.55 6.98 4.94
N ASP A 92 -0.72 7.21 4.62
CA ASP A 92 -1.12 7.54 3.25
C ASP A 92 -0.48 8.87 2.81
N SER A 93 0.27 8.86 1.71
CA SER A 93 0.89 10.06 1.13
C SER A 93 -0.09 11.00 0.42
N ARG A 94 -1.29 10.51 0.09
CA ARG A 94 -2.31 11.18 -0.75
C ARG A 94 -1.81 11.62 -2.13
N ILE A 95 -0.73 11.03 -2.62
CA ILE A 95 -0.23 11.23 -3.98
C ILE A 95 -1.04 10.32 -4.91
N GLU A 96 -1.75 10.90 -5.88
CA GLU A 96 -2.52 10.12 -6.85
C GLU A 96 -1.57 9.44 -7.84
N ILE A 97 -1.54 8.10 -7.83
CA ILE A 97 -0.82 7.28 -8.78
C ILE A 97 -1.82 6.34 -9.45
N LYS A 98 -1.77 6.22 -10.79
CA LYS A 98 -2.67 5.35 -11.55
C LYS A 98 -1.95 4.14 -12.10
N PHE A 99 -2.52 2.95 -11.88
CA PHE A 99 -1.95 1.70 -12.38
C PHE A 99 -1.92 1.68 -13.92
N LEU A 100 -0.77 1.31 -14.50
CA LEU A 100 -0.54 1.22 -15.95
C LEU A 100 -0.83 2.51 -16.75
N LYS A 101 -0.85 3.67 -16.09
CA LYS A 101 -1.11 4.95 -16.73
C LYS A 101 0.00 5.95 -16.38
N ASN A 102 0.63 6.52 -17.40
CA ASN A 102 1.56 7.62 -17.20
C ASN A 102 0.78 8.84 -16.71
N MET A 103 1.27 9.45 -15.64
CA MET A 103 0.77 10.72 -15.12
C MET A 103 1.75 11.82 -15.45
N ASP A 104 1.21 12.97 -15.88
CA ASP A 104 2.03 14.15 -16.11
C ASP A 104 2.56 14.72 -14.79
N ARG A 105 3.61 15.54 -14.87
CA ARG A 105 4.15 16.20 -13.68
C ARG A 105 3.12 17.16 -13.10
N THR A 106 2.59 16.81 -11.94
CA THR A 106 1.67 17.64 -11.17
C THR A 106 2.33 18.15 -9.89
N THR A 107 1.85 19.28 -9.40
CA THR A 107 2.25 19.79 -8.09
C THR A 107 1.42 19.08 -7.02
N ILE A 108 2.08 18.36 -6.11
CA ILE A 108 1.41 17.64 -5.00
C ILE A 108 0.78 18.66 -4.04
N CYS A 109 1.59 19.59 -3.51
CA CYS A 109 1.12 20.68 -2.69
C CYS A 109 2.06 21.90 -2.78
N PRO A 110 1.55 23.12 -2.60
CA PRO A 110 2.40 24.28 -2.34
C PRO A 110 2.96 24.21 -0.91
N LEU A 111 4.29 24.34 -0.76
CA LEU A 111 4.97 24.28 0.53
C LEU A 111 5.62 25.64 0.84
N HIS A 112 5.28 26.23 2.00
CA HIS A 112 5.95 27.42 2.51
C HIS A 112 7.25 27.04 3.24
N LEU A 113 8.38 27.50 2.71
CA LEU A 113 9.72 27.21 3.21
C LEU A 113 10.26 28.35 4.06
N ASP A 114 10.17 28.18 5.37
CA ASP A 114 10.81 29.05 6.36
C ASP A 114 12.29 28.68 6.53
N GLU A 115 13.10 29.57 7.09
CA GLU A 115 14.55 29.36 7.29
C GLU A 115 14.85 28.04 8.04
N ALA A 116 14.05 27.71 9.06
CA ALA A 116 14.17 26.47 9.82
C ALA A 116 13.91 25.21 8.95
N LYS A 117 12.89 25.24 8.09
CA LYS A 117 12.56 24.11 7.19
C LYS A 117 13.62 23.94 6.11
N VAL A 118 14.10 25.05 5.56
CA VAL A 118 15.22 25.04 4.59
C VAL A 118 16.46 24.43 5.21
N LYS A 119 16.79 24.77 6.46
CA LYS A 119 17.92 24.19 7.19
C LYS A 119 17.76 22.67 7.38
N LEU A 120 16.56 22.19 7.73
CA LEU A 120 16.28 20.76 7.84
C LEU A 120 16.52 20.02 6.52
N PHE A 121 15.99 20.53 5.41
CA PHE A 121 16.22 19.93 4.10
C PHE A 121 17.69 19.95 3.68
N LYS A 122 18.40 21.07 3.89
CA LYS A 122 19.84 21.15 3.62
C LYS A 122 20.62 20.11 4.40
N ASN A 123 20.32 19.94 5.69
CA ASN A 123 20.95 18.92 6.52
C ASN A 123 20.66 17.50 6.03
N ALA A 124 19.41 17.21 5.66
CA ALA A 124 19.02 15.91 5.13
C ALA A 124 19.74 15.57 3.83
N ILE A 125 19.88 16.55 2.93
CA ILE A 125 20.64 16.40 1.68
C ILE A 125 22.12 16.16 1.96
N GLN A 126 22.74 16.96 2.85
CA GLN A 126 24.16 16.84 3.21
C GLN A 126 24.49 15.50 3.86
N ARG A 127 23.55 14.95 4.62
CA ARG A 127 23.70 13.64 5.28
C ARG A 127 23.23 12.47 4.41
N SER A 128 22.88 12.72 3.15
CA SER A 128 22.39 11.71 2.21
C SER A 128 21.25 10.89 2.82
N TYR A 129 20.14 11.54 3.13
CA TYR A 129 18.97 10.83 3.66
C TYR A 129 18.34 9.95 2.59
N TRP A 130 17.94 8.75 2.98
CA TRP A 130 17.10 7.85 2.21
C TRP A 130 15.63 7.98 2.62
N LEU A 131 14.74 7.63 1.71
CA LEU A 131 13.29 7.72 1.89
C LEU A 131 12.67 6.34 1.68
N ASN A 132 11.78 5.93 2.57
CA ASN A 132 11.02 4.68 2.46
C ASN A 132 9.56 4.94 2.10
N SER A 133 9.09 4.33 1.01
CA SER A 133 7.69 4.29 0.61
C SER A 133 7.35 2.89 0.10
N LEU A 134 6.15 2.41 0.46
CA LEU A 134 5.63 1.07 0.22
C LEU A 134 4.34 1.12 -0.60
#